data_AF-A0A3C2B4Y4-F1
#
_entry.id   AF-A0A3C2B4Y4-F1
#
_cell.length_a   1.000
_cell.length_b   1.000
_cell.length_c   1.000
_cell.angle_alpha   90.00
_cell.angle_beta   90.00
_cell.angle_gamma   90.00
#
_symmetry.space_group_name_H-M   'P 1'
#
loop_
_entity.id
_entity.type
_entity.pdbx_description
1 polymer ?
#
loop_
_entity_poly.entity_id
_entity_poly.type
_entity_poly.pdbx_seq_one_letter_code
_entity_poly.pdbx_strand_id
1 'polypeptide(L)'
;PTTSASYGTSGIDGVGGGADVDRSAISEPTTSSGSILRTKVVYNDDGTTLEQIGVDGRATRMLYDAAGRVTASIANYEANSPPIGTSARDYDVYTRYTYSAGRRTEMWSDLDGDGTKDTSPADPVTTWAFGVTKSGTAGIAHNGMVASVIYPDGSGSDKVSYTYNAQGEVLTMEDQAETMHAYTYDDVGRRLTDAATALGSGVDGAVRRIAWAYDGLGRVSTVTQYDASSGGLVVDQVKYTYANGGWGNVTLFEQDHDSAVGTGSAYSVAYSYAKATPTGGRRTIRRSTMTMPDGKDVGINYLSTGNTLDDALSRVTSVNLSTTTLATYSYNGVATLVGVTLDEAGASWTAAGASAGSYTGWDTFNRPVAHTWVKSGATARLYAGTITYGSRSE
;
A
#
# COMPACT_ATOMS: atom_id res chain seq x y z
N PRO A 1 18.41 0.16 34.00
CA PRO A 1 16.98 -0.07 33.74
C PRO A 1 16.47 -1.26 34.58
N THR A 2 15.65 -0.99 35.59
CA THR A 2 14.93 -2.02 36.35
C THR A 2 13.97 -2.76 35.43
N THR A 3 14.18 -4.07 35.27
CA THR A 3 13.51 -4.95 34.30
C THR A 3 12.26 -5.67 34.86
N SER A 4 11.66 -5.17 35.94
CA SER A 4 10.44 -5.74 36.49
C SER A 4 9.28 -4.74 36.43
N ALA A 5 8.16 -5.19 35.86
CA ALA A 5 6.87 -4.54 35.99
C ALA A 5 5.88 -5.62 36.47
N SER A 6 5.29 -5.44 37.65
CA SER A 6 4.24 -6.31 38.17
C SER A 6 2.89 -5.93 37.56
N TYR A 7 2.34 -6.79 36.73
CA TYR A 7 0.93 -6.73 36.34
C TYR A 7 0.18 -7.82 37.11
N GLY A 8 -0.66 -7.43 38.06
CA GLY A 8 -1.54 -8.34 38.75
C GLY A 8 -2.79 -8.62 37.91
N THR A 9 -3.06 -9.89 37.59
CA THR A 9 -4.41 -10.33 37.24
C THR A 9 -5.05 -10.97 38.46
N SER A 10 -6.11 -10.35 38.96
CA SER A 10 -7.00 -11.00 39.92
C SER A 10 -7.75 -12.11 39.16
N GLY A 11 -7.48 -13.38 39.50
CA GLY A 11 -8.17 -14.53 38.92
C GLY A 11 -9.62 -14.62 39.38
N ILE A 12 -10.53 -14.97 38.48
CA ILE A 12 -11.98 -15.12 38.70
C ILE A 12 -12.34 -16.31 39.64
N ASP A 13 -11.36 -17.07 40.13
CA ASP A 13 -11.56 -18.21 41.04
C ASP A 13 -10.62 -18.22 42.27
N GLY A 14 -9.89 -17.14 42.54
CA GLY A 14 -9.20 -16.95 43.83
C GLY A 14 -8.00 -17.87 44.11
N VAL A 15 -7.50 -18.63 43.13
CA VAL A 15 -6.29 -19.48 43.29
C VAL A 15 -5.31 -19.24 42.15
N GLY A 16 -4.70 -18.06 42.11
CA GLY A 16 -3.64 -17.72 41.15
C GLY A 16 -2.30 -17.57 41.85
N GLY A 17 -1.38 -18.52 41.62
CA GLY A 17 0.04 -18.34 41.92
C GLY A 17 0.62 -17.31 40.95
N GLY A 18 1.13 -16.19 41.47
CA GLY A 18 1.82 -15.20 40.66
C GLY A 18 3.04 -15.84 40.01
N ALA A 19 3.03 -15.98 38.68
CA ALA A 19 4.23 -16.29 37.93
C ALA A 19 4.94 -14.97 37.64
N ASP A 20 6.05 -14.72 38.35
CA ASP A 20 6.99 -13.70 37.93
C ASP A 20 7.52 -14.09 36.54
N VAL A 21 7.30 -13.23 35.55
CA VAL A 21 7.90 -13.40 34.23
C VAL A 21 9.38 -13.05 34.35
N ASP A 22 10.18 -14.04 34.76
CA ASP A 22 11.63 -13.92 34.81
C ASP A 22 12.21 -14.01 33.39
N ARG A 23 12.72 -12.87 32.89
CA ARG A 23 13.42 -12.79 31.59
C ARG A 23 14.94 -12.96 31.74
N SER A 24 15.46 -13.23 32.94
CA SER A 24 16.91 -13.36 33.19
C SER A 24 17.55 -14.52 32.42
N ALA A 25 16.76 -15.55 32.09
CA ALA A 25 17.19 -16.70 31.30
C ALA A 25 17.02 -16.52 29.78
N ILE A 26 16.42 -15.41 29.31
CA ILE A 26 16.29 -15.12 27.87
C ILE A 26 17.54 -14.35 27.44
N SER A 27 18.57 -15.08 27.03
CA SER A 27 19.69 -14.46 26.30
C SER A 27 19.17 -13.88 25.00
N GLU A 28 19.47 -12.61 24.72
CA GLU A 28 19.24 -12.02 23.41
C GLU A 28 19.95 -12.91 22.35
N PRO A 29 19.25 -13.42 21.32
CA PRO A 29 19.89 -14.11 20.22
C PRO A 29 20.94 -13.17 19.60
N THR A 30 22.19 -13.62 19.52
CA THR A 30 23.31 -12.74 19.16
C THR A 30 23.21 -12.21 17.72
N THR A 31 22.68 -13.01 16.78
CA THR A 31 22.58 -12.68 15.35
C THR A 31 21.39 -13.36 14.67
N SER A 32 20.98 -12.84 13.50
CA SER A 32 20.05 -13.54 12.59
C SER A 32 20.74 -14.76 11.97
N SER A 33 19.98 -15.82 11.70
CA SER A 33 20.41 -17.06 11.06
C SER A 33 19.30 -17.62 10.18
N GLY A 34 19.57 -18.74 9.50
CA GLY A 34 18.55 -19.45 8.71
C GLY A 34 17.36 -19.97 9.53
N SER A 35 17.47 -20.03 10.87
CA SER A 35 16.41 -20.49 11.77
C SER A 35 15.89 -19.42 12.73
N ILE A 36 16.56 -18.27 12.82
CA ILE A 36 16.15 -17.13 13.67
C ILE A 36 16.31 -15.83 12.88
N LEU A 37 15.23 -15.08 12.64
CA LEU A 37 15.33 -13.71 12.10
C LEU A 37 15.27 -12.72 13.25
N ARG A 38 16.25 -11.83 13.35
CA ARG A 38 16.31 -10.77 14.37
C ARG A 38 16.31 -9.40 13.71
N THR A 39 15.48 -8.52 14.25
CA THR A 39 15.63 -7.07 14.07
C THR A 39 16.04 -6.47 15.40
N LYS A 40 16.91 -5.47 15.38
CA LYS A 40 17.35 -4.75 16.60
C LYS A 40 16.93 -3.29 16.47
N VAL A 41 16.44 -2.71 17.57
CA VAL A 41 16.28 -1.27 17.70
C VAL A 41 17.17 -0.79 18.83
N VAL A 42 18.08 0.13 18.52
CA VAL A 42 18.93 0.82 19.49
C VAL A 42 18.30 2.19 19.73
N TYR A 43 18.23 2.62 20.98
CA TYR A 43 17.64 3.89 21.38
C TYR A 43 18.70 4.84 21.91
N ASN A 44 18.49 6.13 21.72
CA ASN A 44 19.19 7.20 22.44
C ASN A 44 18.72 7.25 23.91
N ASP A 45 19.46 7.98 24.75
CA ASP A 45 19.12 8.15 26.17
C ASP A 45 17.76 8.85 26.39
N ASP A 46 17.31 9.65 25.42
CA ASP A 46 16.00 10.30 25.41
C ASP A 46 14.85 9.39 24.94
N GLY A 47 15.15 8.14 24.58
CA GLY A 47 14.19 7.15 24.10
C GLY A 47 13.85 7.26 22.61
N THR A 48 14.44 8.20 21.86
CA THR A 48 14.32 8.23 20.40
C THR A 48 15.11 7.07 19.77
N THR A 49 14.71 6.63 18.58
CA THR A 49 15.37 5.52 17.88
C THR A 49 16.72 5.98 17.33
N LEU A 50 17.83 5.43 17.82
CA LEU A 50 19.16 5.69 17.26
C LEU A 50 19.40 4.89 15.98
N GLU A 51 19.21 3.58 16.03
CA GLU A 51 19.47 2.67 14.92
C GLU A 51 18.42 1.57 14.83
N GLN A 52 18.00 1.25 13.61
CA GLN A 52 17.25 0.04 13.30
C GLN A 52 18.13 -0.89 12.48
N ILE A 53 18.37 -2.09 12.98
CA ILE A 53 19.21 -3.09 12.32
C ILE A 53 18.29 -4.19 11.79
N GLY A 54 18.32 -4.33 10.46
CA GLY A 54 17.55 -5.33 9.74
C GLY A 54 18.04 -6.77 9.99
N VAL A 55 17.28 -7.73 9.47
CA VAL A 55 17.63 -9.16 9.55
C VAL A 55 18.92 -9.50 8.81
N ASP A 56 19.32 -8.65 7.87
CA ASP A 56 20.54 -8.70 7.07
C ASP A 56 21.73 -7.97 7.71
N GLY A 57 21.56 -7.46 8.93
CA GLY A 57 22.57 -6.70 9.66
C GLY A 57 22.73 -5.25 9.21
N ARG A 58 21.98 -4.79 8.19
CA ARG A 58 22.07 -3.39 7.73
C ARG A 58 21.42 -2.46 8.74
N ALA A 59 22.19 -1.46 9.20
CA ALA A 59 21.69 -0.44 10.09
C ALA A 59 21.10 0.73 9.30
N THR A 60 19.96 1.24 9.75
CA THR A 60 19.49 2.59 9.43
C THR A 60 19.65 3.44 10.68
N ARG A 61 20.51 4.46 10.62
CA ARG A 61 20.75 5.39 11.73
C ARG A 61 19.92 6.66 11.57
N MET A 62 19.38 7.15 12.67
CA MET A 62 18.63 8.41 12.71
C MET A 62 19.36 9.44 13.57
N LEU A 63 19.43 10.66 13.07
CA LEU A 63 19.91 11.83 13.80
C LEU A 63 18.74 12.78 14.05
N TYR A 64 18.79 13.49 15.18
CA TYR A 64 17.68 14.35 15.63
C TYR A 64 18.17 15.75 15.97
N ASP A 65 17.27 16.73 15.87
CA ASP A 65 17.44 18.02 16.50
C ASP A 65 16.94 18.03 17.96
N ALA A 66 17.13 19.14 18.66
CA ALA A 66 16.70 19.29 20.06
C ALA A 66 15.17 19.23 20.26
N ALA A 67 14.38 19.30 19.19
CA ALA A 67 12.93 19.13 19.23
C ALA A 67 12.51 17.68 18.93
N GLY A 68 13.46 16.74 18.80
CA GLY A 68 13.22 15.33 18.52
C GLY A 68 12.81 15.04 17.08
N ARG A 69 13.07 15.96 16.14
CA ARG A 69 12.76 15.76 14.71
C ARG A 69 13.97 15.18 14.00
N VAL A 70 13.74 14.24 13.09
CA VAL A 70 14.82 13.59 12.32
C VAL A 70 15.48 14.62 11.40
N THR A 71 16.77 14.86 11.56
CA THR A 71 17.62 15.72 10.72
C THR A 71 18.43 14.94 9.70
N ALA A 72 18.69 13.64 9.95
CA ALA A 72 19.26 12.74 8.97
C ALA A 72 18.75 11.30 9.19
N SER A 73 18.51 10.59 8.09
CA SER A 73 18.33 9.14 8.02
C SER A 73 19.47 8.58 7.19
N ILE A 74 20.18 7.60 7.71
CA ILE A 74 21.39 7.05 7.11
C ILE A 74 21.19 5.56 6.89
N ALA A 75 20.86 5.14 5.68
CA ALA A 75 20.72 3.71 5.35
C ALA A 75 22.09 3.06 5.19
N ASN A 76 22.24 1.74 5.39
CA ASN A 76 23.53 1.04 5.33
C ASN A 76 24.61 1.65 6.23
N TYR A 77 24.24 2.16 7.40
CA TYR A 77 25.16 2.82 8.31
C TYR A 77 26.23 1.87 8.85
N GLU A 78 27.49 2.25 8.70
CA GLU A 78 28.67 1.62 9.30
C GLU A 78 29.43 2.67 10.13
N ALA A 79 29.90 2.26 11.32
CA ALA A 79 30.62 3.16 12.21
C ALA A 79 32.04 3.43 11.67
N ASN A 80 32.47 4.69 11.68
CA ASN A 80 33.77 5.16 11.19
C ASN A 80 33.99 4.99 9.68
N SER A 81 32.92 4.99 8.88
CA SER A 81 33.03 5.17 7.43
C SER A 81 33.84 6.44 7.13
N PRO A 82 34.92 6.37 6.32
CA PRO A 82 35.72 7.54 6.00
C PRO A 82 34.87 8.59 5.24
N PRO A 83 35.05 9.90 5.49
CA PRO A 83 34.50 10.96 4.64
C PRO A 83 35.03 10.76 3.21
N ILE A 84 34.14 10.74 2.22
CA ILE A 84 34.50 10.32 0.86
C ILE A 84 34.62 11.55 -0.04
N GLY A 85 35.69 11.66 -0.82
CA GLY A 85 35.85 12.72 -1.81
C GLY A 85 35.32 12.36 -3.22
N THR A 86 34.48 11.32 -3.34
CA THR A 86 33.94 10.79 -4.61
C THR A 86 32.53 10.22 -4.44
N SER A 87 31.70 10.33 -5.48
CA SER A 87 30.24 10.16 -5.47
C SER A 87 29.70 8.72 -5.60
N ALA A 88 30.52 7.68 -5.38
CA ALA A 88 30.10 6.28 -5.52
C ALA A 88 30.05 5.60 -4.14
N ARG A 89 28.84 5.38 -3.61
CA ARG A 89 28.61 4.72 -2.32
C ARG A 89 27.89 3.38 -2.47
N ASP A 90 28.45 2.34 -1.86
CA ASP A 90 27.73 1.11 -1.47
C ASP A 90 27.44 1.05 0.05
N TYR A 91 28.04 1.96 0.84
CA TYR A 91 27.96 2.08 2.31
C TYR A 91 27.53 3.48 2.72
N ASP A 92 26.80 3.63 3.84
CA ASP A 92 25.98 4.77 4.30
C ASP A 92 25.28 5.64 3.22
N VAL A 93 23.96 5.75 3.23
CA VAL A 93 23.22 6.60 2.28
C VAL A 93 22.48 7.64 3.09
N TYR A 94 22.98 8.87 3.04
CA TYR A 94 22.45 9.98 3.83
C TYR A 94 21.27 10.63 3.12
N THR A 95 20.16 10.72 3.84
CA THR A 95 19.03 11.59 3.51
C THR A 95 18.87 12.58 4.64
N ARG A 96 18.98 13.87 4.34
CA ARG A 96 18.98 14.95 5.33
C ARG A 96 17.74 15.81 5.22
N TYR A 97 17.38 16.44 6.33
CA TYR A 97 16.18 17.23 6.48
C TYR A 97 16.47 18.57 7.15
N THR A 98 16.06 19.65 6.49
CA THR A 98 16.16 21.01 7.05
C THR A 98 14.79 21.44 7.57
N TYR A 99 14.77 22.10 8.73
CA TYR A 99 13.55 22.63 9.31
C TYR A 99 13.65 24.13 9.56
N SER A 100 12.57 24.86 9.25
CA SER A 100 12.41 26.26 9.61
C SER A 100 11.00 26.50 10.15
N ALA A 101 10.87 27.34 11.19
CA ALA A 101 9.59 27.63 11.85
C ALA A 101 8.76 26.38 12.20
N GLY A 102 9.42 25.30 12.65
CA GLY A 102 8.76 24.05 13.02
C GLY A 102 8.51 23.08 11.87
N ARG A 103 8.74 23.45 10.60
CA ARG A 103 8.35 22.67 9.41
C ARG A 103 9.56 22.22 8.60
N ARG A 104 9.46 21.05 7.96
CA ARG A 104 10.49 20.56 7.05
C ARG A 104 10.46 21.37 5.76
N THR A 105 11.48 22.17 5.51
CA THR A 105 11.59 23.02 4.32
C THR A 105 12.41 22.37 3.22
N GLU A 106 13.27 21.40 3.55
CA GLU A 106 14.10 20.72 2.57
C GLU A 106 14.32 19.25 2.94
N MET A 107 14.52 18.44 1.91
CA MET A 107 14.99 17.06 1.97
C MET A 107 16.04 16.90 0.89
N TRP A 108 17.19 16.33 1.22
CA TRP A 108 18.26 16.17 0.23
C TRP A 108 19.06 14.90 0.48
N SER A 109 19.56 14.31 -0.60
CA SER A 109 20.55 13.24 -0.48
C SER A 109 21.92 13.88 -0.38
N ASP A 110 22.66 13.53 0.66
CA ASP A 110 24.04 13.96 0.84
C ASP A 110 24.94 12.88 0.24
N LEU A 111 25.43 13.13 -0.97
CA LEU A 111 26.10 12.12 -1.78
C LEU A 111 27.48 11.75 -1.24
N ASP A 112 28.19 12.68 -0.62
CA ASP A 112 29.56 12.48 -0.10
C ASP A 112 29.60 12.26 1.43
N GLY A 113 28.51 12.60 2.12
CA GLY A 113 28.32 12.41 3.55
C GLY A 113 28.87 13.54 4.43
N ASP A 114 29.31 14.66 3.85
CA ASP A 114 30.03 15.72 4.58
C ASP A 114 29.10 16.66 5.38
N GLY A 115 27.79 16.63 5.08
CA GLY A 115 26.78 17.48 5.72
C GLY A 115 26.65 18.90 5.14
N THR A 116 27.29 19.16 4.02
CA THR A 116 27.20 20.33 3.17
C THR A 116 26.44 19.97 1.90
N LYS A 117 25.70 20.92 1.31
CA LYS A 117 25.10 20.69 -0.01
C LYS A 117 26.09 21.05 -1.09
N ASP A 118 26.41 20.09 -1.94
CA ASP A 118 27.31 20.29 -3.05
C ASP A 118 26.63 20.84 -4.30
N THR A 119 27.43 21.53 -5.11
CA THR A 119 27.02 22.00 -6.45
C THR A 119 27.65 21.19 -7.58
N SER A 120 28.62 20.30 -7.30
CA SER A 120 29.33 19.51 -8.32
C SER A 120 30.02 18.25 -7.74
N PRO A 121 29.46 17.05 -7.96
CA PRO A 121 28.10 16.83 -8.46
C PRO A 121 27.09 17.47 -7.49
N ALA A 122 26.00 18.01 -8.03
CA ALA A 122 25.00 18.63 -7.17
C ALA A 122 24.26 17.58 -6.35
N ASP A 123 24.07 17.84 -5.06
CA ASP A 123 23.19 17.02 -4.25
C ASP A 123 21.73 17.21 -4.68
N PRO A 124 20.95 16.13 -4.83
CA PRO A 124 19.55 16.24 -5.19
C PRO A 124 18.74 16.79 -3.99
N VAL A 125 18.08 17.94 -4.19
CA VAL A 125 17.31 18.63 -3.14
C VAL A 125 15.84 18.76 -3.53
N THR A 126 14.94 18.33 -2.65
CA THR A 126 13.53 18.72 -2.69
C THR A 126 13.30 19.87 -1.71
N THR A 127 12.65 20.95 -2.15
CA THR A 127 12.34 22.11 -1.30
C THR A 127 10.85 22.39 -1.24
N TRP A 128 10.36 22.78 -0.05
CA TRP A 128 8.97 23.16 0.19
C TRP A 128 8.89 24.64 0.57
N ALA A 129 8.17 25.41 -0.25
CA ALA A 129 7.81 26.77 0.09
C ALA A 129 6.46 26.77 0.83
N PHE A 130 6.44 27.28 2.06
CA PHE A 130 5.23 27.42 2.86
C PHE A 130 4.71 28.86 2.84
N GLY A 131 3.40 29.00 2.97
CA GLY A 131 2.73 30.28 3.06
C GLY A 131 1.87 30.56 1.85
N VAL A 132 0.56 30.48 2.04
CA VAL A 132 -0.44 30.83 1.03
C VAL A 132 -1.04 32.16 1.42
N THR A 133 -1.19 33.06 0.46
CA THR A 133 -1.88 34.35 0.64
C THR A 133 -3.26 34.27 0.00
N LYS A 134 -4.25 34.92 0.62
CA LYS A 134 -5.60 35.00 0.06
C LYS A 134 -5.56 35.82 -1.22
N SER A 135 -6.12 35.29 -2.30
CA SER A 135 -6.14 35.93 -3.62
C SER A 135 -7.49 35.66 -4.30
N GLY A 136 -7.65 36.08 -5.56
CA GLY A 136 -8.83 35.71 -6.36
C GLY A 136 -8.95 34.18 -6.58
N THR A 137 -7.83 33.45 -6.53
CA THR A 137 -7.75 32.00 -6.72
C THR A 137 -7.54 31.22 -5.42
N ALA A 138 -7.07 31.86 -4.34
CA ALA A 138 -6.90 31.24 -3.03
C ALA A 138 -7.91 31.79 -2.01
N GLY A 139 -8.78 30.93 -1.50
CA GLY A 139 -9.81 31.26 -0.51
C GLY A 139 -9.29 31.51 0.91
N ILE A 140 -8.04 31.12 1.20
CA ILE A 140 -7.43 31.18 2.53
C ILE A 140 -6.03 31.80 2.52
N ALA A 141 -5.67 32.48 3.60
CA ALA A 141 -4.29 32.84 3.91
C ALA A 141 -3.80 31.97 5.07
N HIS A 142 -2.71 31.22 4.87
CA HIS A 142 -2.19 30.32 5.89
C HIS A 142 -0.68 30.11 5.74
N ASN A 143 0.08 30.42 6.80
CA ASN A 143 1.54 30.34 6.78
C ASN A 143 2.06 28.90 6.69
N GLY A 144 1.27 27.89 7.04
CA GLY A 144 1.68 26.48 7.10
C GLY A 144 1.20 25.58 5.99
N MET A 145 0.49 26.13 5.01
CA MET A 145 0.16 25.39 3.79
C MET A 145 1.33 25.46 2.81
N VAL A 146 1.57 24.38 2.08
CA VAL A 146 2.61 24.32 1.06
C VAL A 146 2.12 25.11 -0.15
N ALA A 147 2.82 26.18 -0.52
CA ALA A 147 2.50 26.94 -1.73
C ALA A 147 3.16 26.31 -2.96
N SER A 148 4.37 25.75 -2.83
CA SER A 148 5.03 25.04 -3.92
C SER A 148 6.07 24.03 -3.45
N VAL A 149 6.40 23.09 -4.32
CA VAL A 149 7.46 22.08 -4.16
C VAL A 149 8.38 22.13 -5.38
N ILE A 150 9.69 22.19 -5.17
CA ILE A 150 10.69 22.04 -6.23
C ILE A 150 11.39 20.69 -5.99
N TYR A 151 11.43 19.83 -7.00
CA TYR A 151 12.09 18.53 -6.97
C TYR A 151 13.56 18.64 -7.41
N PRO A 152 14.40 17.61 -7.18
CA PRO A 152 15.84 17.68 -7.41
C PRO A 152 16.29 18.04 -8.83
N ASP A 153 15.51 17.66 -9.83
CA ASP A 153 15.74 17.97 -11.24
C ASP A 153 15.24 19.37 -11.63
N GLY A 154 14.41 19.98 -10.78
CA GLY A 154 13.79 21.26 -11.02
C GLY A 154 14.69 22.45 -10.71
N SER A 155 14.65 23.45 -11.59
CA SER A 155 15.04 24.82 -11.26
C SER A 155 13.86 25.57 -10.62
N GLY A 156 14.06 26.76 -10.04
CA GLY A 156 12.98 27.48 -9.32
C GLY A 156 11.66 27.73 -10.10
N SER A 157 11.65 27.61 -11.42
CA SER A 157 10.44 27.62 -12.26
C SER A 157 9.81 26.25 -12.47
N ASP A 158 10.61 25.19 -12.44
CA ASP A 158 10.17 23.79 -12.48
C ASP A 158 9.76 23.37 -11.07
N LYS A 159 8.47 23.52 -10.80
CA LYS A 159 7.88 23.30 -9.48
C LYS A 159 6.44 22.83 -9.61
N VAL A 160 5.95 22.20 -8.57
CA VAL A 160 4.52 21.99 -8.39
C VAL A 160 3.97 23.09 -7.50
N SER A 161 2.97 23.85 -7.94
CA SER A 161 2.36 24.96 -7.18
C SER A 161 0.91 24.67 -6.80
N TYR A 162 0.46 25.22 -5.67
CA TYR A 162 -0.88 24.95 -5.13
C TYR A 162 -1.60 26.23 -4.70
N THR A 163 -2.92 26.25 -4.90
CA THR A 163 -3.84 27.17 -4.21
C THR A 163 -4.89 26.38 -3.44
N TYR A 164 -5.60 27.03 -2.53
CA TYR A 164 -6.51 26.37 -1.60
C TYR A 164 -7.83 27.12 -1.45
N ASN A 165 -8.93 26.41 -1.23
CA ASN A 165 -10.20 27.00 -0.85
C ASN A 165 -10.21 27.40 0.65
N ALA A 166 -11.34 27.93 1.13
CA ALA A 166 -11.46 28.40 2.52
C ALA A 166 -11.40 27.26 3.56
N GLN A 167 -11.69 26.02 3.16
CA GLN A 167 -11.63 24.81 3.98
C GLN A 167 -10.21 24.20 3.99
N GLY A 168 -9.28 24.71 3.18
CA GLY A 168 -7.91 24.22 3.07
C GLY A 168 -7.73 23.07 2.07
N GLU A 169 -8.69 22.86 1.19
CA GLU A 169 -8.63 21.87 0.11
C GLU A 169 -7.97 22.50 -1.12
N VAL A 170 -7.21 21.72 -1.88
CA VAL A 170 -6.46 22.24 -3.05
C VAL A 170 -7.44 22.68 -4.13
N LEU A 171 -7.42 23.95 -4.52
CA LEU A 171 -8.28 24.48 -5.58
C LEU A 171 -7.62 24.39 -6.96
N THR A 172 -6.33 24.70 -7.04
CA THR A 172 -5.54 24.56 -8.26
C THR A 172 -4.21 23.89 -7.96
N MET A 173 -3.71 23.15 -8.93
CA MET A 173 -2.35 22.64 -8.95
C MET A 173 -1.73 22.92 -10.32
N GLU A 174 -0.51 23.45 -10.34
CA GLU A 174 0.32 23.52 -11.54
C GLU A 174 1.42 22.47 -11.38
N ASP A 175 1.58 21.56 -12.33
CA ASP A 175 2.64 20.56 -12.28
C ASP A 175 3.94 21.06 -12.93
N GLN A 176 5.00 20.24 -12.83
CA GLN A 176 6.31 20.53 -13.42
C GLN A 176 6.29 20.64 -14.95
N ALA A 177 5.26 20.08 -15.61
CA ALA A 177 5.06 20.20 -17.04
C ALA A 177 4.23 21.43 -17.43
N GLU A 178 3.88 22.29 -16.47
CA GLU A 178 2.99 23.46 -16.63
C GLU A 178 1.52 23.09 -16.95
N THR A 179 1.10 21.85 -16.67
CA THR A 179 -0.30 21.46 -16.74
C THR A 179 -1.04 22.04 -15.53
N MET A 180 -2.08 22.82 -15.81
CA MET A 180 -2.89 23.49 -14.79
C MET A 180 -4.13 22.66 -14.48
N HIS A 181 -4.18 22.10 -13.28
CA HIS A 181 -5.35 21.44 -12.72
C HIS A 181 -6.22 22.42 -11.91
N ALA A 182 -7.53 22.33 -12.09
CA ALA A 182 -8.54 23.00 -11.27
C ALA A 182 -9.48 21.95 -10.65
N TYR A 183 -9.58 21.98 -9.33
CA TYR A 183 -10.40 21.06 -8.55
C TYR A 183 -11.66 21.76 -8.06
N THR A 184 -12.77 21.02 -8.03
CA THR A 184 -14.00 21.46 -7.37
C THR A 184 -14.45 20.43 -6.35
N TYR A 185 -15.21 20.88 -5.37
CA TYR A 185 -15.67 20.09 -4.24
C TYR A 185 -17.14 20.37 -3.99
N ASP A 186 -17.84 19.42 -3.40
CA ASP A 186 -19.15 19.67 -2.82
C ASP A 186 -19.05 20.31 -1.43
N ASP A 187 -20.19 20.66 -0.84
CA ASP A 187 -20.27 21.38 0.43
C ASP A 187 -19.68 20.61 1.63
N VAL A 188 -19.45 19.30 1.49
CA VAL A 188 -18.84 18.45 2.54
C VAL A 188 -17.40 18.07 2.23
N GLY A 189 -16.80 18.68 1.21
CA GLY A 189 -15.37 18.55 0.89
C GLY A 189 -15.01 17.34 0.04
N ARG A 190 -15.97 16.72 -0.65
CA ARG A 190 -15.67 15.63 -1.59
C ARG A 190 -15.42 16.22 -2.97
N ARG A 191 -14.33 15.80 -3.62
CA ARG A 191 -13.94 16.29 -4.95
C ARG A 191 -14.99 15.91 -6.00
N LEU A 192 -15.51 16.91 -6.71
CA LEU A 192 -16.47 16.76 -7.80
C LEU A 192 -15.77 16.72 -9.16
N THR A 193 -14.74 17.54 -9.37
CA THR A 193 -13.99 17.54 -10.64
C THR A 193 -12.49 17.72 -10.42
N ASP A 194 -11.73 17.20 -11.37
CA ASP A 194 -10.33 17.53 -11.66
C ASP A 194 -10.27 17.89 -13.14
N ALA A 195 -10.04 19.17 -13.44
CA ALA A 195 -10.00 19.67 -14.80
C ALA A 195 -8.59 20.16 -15.15
N ALA A 196 -7.97 19.56 -16.16
CA ALA A 196 -6.80 20.14 -16.79
C ALA A 196 -7.25 21.36 -17.60
N THR A 197 -7.08 22.56 -17.05
CA THR A 197 -7.51 23.83 -17.66
C THR A 197 -6.51 24.34 -18.71
N ALA A 198 -5.22 24.09 -18.50
CA ALA A 198 -4.16 24.23 -19.49
C ALA A 198 -3.34 22.94 -19.57
N LEU A 199 -2.85 22.58 -20.76
CA LEU A 199 -1.96 21.43 -20.94
C LEU A 199 -0.52 21.90 -20.99
N GLY A 200 0.35 21.17 -20.31
CA GLY A 200 1.78 21.25 -20.54
C GLY A 200 2.19 20.87 -21.97
N SER A 201 3.40 21.27 -22.35
CA SER A 201 3.95 20.93 -23.67
C SER A 201 4.04 19.40 -23.85
N GLY A 202 3.46 18.88 -24.93
CA GLY A 202 3.50 17.45 -25.26
C GLY A 202 2.47 16.59 -24.54
N VAL A 203 1.61 17.17 -23.71
CA VAL A 203 0.50 16.45 -23.07
C VAL A 203 -0.66 16.29 -24.06
N ASP A 204 -1.17 15.07 -24.19
CA ASP A 204 -2.35 14.78 -25.01
C ASP A 204 -3.63 15.32 -24.37
N GLY A 205 -4.54 15.83 -25.21
CA GLY A 205 -5.77 16.49 -24.79
C GLY A 205 -7.03 15.64 -24.95
N ALA A 206 -6.91 14.34 -25.22
CA ALA A 206 -8.07 13.46 -25.41
C ALA A 206 -8.99 13.42 -24.18
N VAL A 207 -8.42 13.53 -22.97
CA VAL A 207 -9.16 13.68 -21.72
C VAL A 207 -8.67 14.93 -21.01
N ARG A 208 -9.60 15.83 -20.68
CA ARG A 208 -9.32 17.14 -20.08
C ARG A 208 -9.98 17.32 -18.71
N ARG A 209 -10.90 16.44 -18.32
CA ARG A 209 -11.56 16.50 -17.02
C ARG A 209 -12.06 15.15 -16.54
N ILE A 210 -11.87 14.87 -15.27
CA ILE A 210 -12.48 13.74 -14.56
C ILE A 210 -13.52 14.31 -13.59
N ALA A 211 -14.72 13.74 -13.58
CA ALA A 211 -15.78 14.10 -12.66
C ALA A 211 -16.25 12.91 -11.83
N TRP A 212 -16.54 13.14 -10.55
CA TRP A 212 -17.10 12.17 -9.63
C TRP A 212 -18.50 12.59 -9.22
N ALA A 213 -19.45 11.65 -9.26
CA ALA A 213 -20.73 11.79 -8.59
C ALA A 213 -20.79 10.87 -7.37
N TYR A 214 -21.58 11.26 -6.38
CA TYR A 214 -21.75 10.52 -5.14
C TYR A 214 -23.22 10.25 -4.87
N ASP A 215 -23.52 9.10 -4.26
CA ASP A 215 -24.86 8.79 -3.79
C ASP A 215 -25.19 9.50 -2.46
N GLY A 216 -26.42 9.31 -1.97
CA GLY A 216 -26.88 9.93 -0.72
C GLY A 216 -26.13 9.49 0.55
N LEU A 217 -25.32 8.43 0.49
CA LEU A 217 -24.44 7.99 1.58
C LEU A 217 -22.99 8.45 1.38
N GLY A 218 -22.71 9.15 0.28
CA GLY A 218 -21.41 9.69 -0.06
C GLY A 218 -20.43 8.72 -0.67
N ARG A 219 -20.92 7.61 -1.23
CA ARG A 219 -20.10 6.68 -2.01
C ARG A 219 -20.08 7.11 -3.46
N VAL A 220 -18.97 6.89 -4.17
CA VAL A 220 -18.84 7.24 -5.59
C VAL A 220 -19.86 6.44 -6.41
N SER A 221 -20.79 7.10 -7.08
CA SER A 221 -21.77 6.48 -7.96
C SER A 221 -21.31 6.45 -9.41
N THR A 222 -20.59 7.47 -9.88
CA THR A 222 -20.00 7.50 -11.23
C THR A 222 -18.64 8.17 -11.21
N VAL A 223 -17.77 7.75 -12.12
CA VAL A 223 -16.57 8.49 -12.54
C VAL A 223 -16.68 8.69 -14.04
N THR A 224 -16.56 9.92 -14.51
CA THR A 224 -16.79 10.30 -15.92
C THR A 224 -15.62 11.11 -16.43
N GLN A 225 -15.07 10.72 -17.57
CA GLN A 225 -14.02 11.46 -18.26
C GLN A 225 -14.63 12.30 -19.39
N TYR A 226 -14.11 13.51 -19.58
CA TYR A 226 -14.55 14.44 -20.63
C TYR A 226 -13.39 14.92 -21.50
N ASP A 227 -13.69 15.20 -22.75
CA ASP A 227 -12.76 15.75 -23.75
C ASP A 227 -12.46 17.26 -23.56
N ALA A 228 -13.18 17.93 -22.66
CA ALA A 228 -13.01 19.35 -22.37
C ALA A 228 -12.90 19.64 -20.88
N SER A 229 -12.18 20.73 -20.56
CA SER A 229 -11.97 21.19 -19.18
C SER A 229 -13.23 21.78 -18.53
N SER A 230 -14.24 22.10 -19.33
CA SER A 230 -15.59 22.48 -18.90
C SER A 230 -16.59 22.07 -19.99
N GLY A 231 -17.74 21.51 -19.59
CA GLY A 231 -18.65 20.87 -20.55
C GLY A 231 -17.98 19.67 -21.23
N GLY A 232 -18.00 19.66 -22.56
CA GLY A 232 -17.41 18.58 -23.37
C GLY A 232 -18.29 17.36 -23.52
N LEU A 233 -17.86 16.45 -24.39
CA LEU A 233 -18.43 15.12 -24.55
C LEU A 233 -17.82 14.17 -23.52
N VAL A 234 -18.60 13.16 -23.15
CA VAL A 234 -18.10 12.05 -22.31
C VAL A 234 -17.22 11.16 -23.18
N VAL A 235 -16.00 10.89 -22.71
CA VAL A 235 -15.03 9.99 -23.36
C VAL A 235 -15.23 8.57 -22.87
N ASP A 236 -15.39 8.40 -21.56
CA ASP A 236 -15.74 7.14 -20.92
C ASP A 236 -16.43 7.40 -19.58
N GLN A 237 -17.11 6.37 -19.07
CA GLN A 237 -17.71 6.41 -17.76
C GLN A 237 -17.69 5.03 -17.10
N VAL A 238 -17.43 5.02 -15.79
CA VAL A 238 -17.74 3.89 -14.93
C VAL A 238 -18.82 4.27 -13.92
N LYS A 239 -19.64 3.29 -13.56
CA LYS A 239 -20.77 3.46 -12.64
C LYS A 239 -20.85 2.32 -11.64
N TYR A 240 -21.10 2.70 -10.40
CA TYR A 240 -21.24 1.79 -9.26
C TYR A 240 -22.69 1.85 -8.78
N THR A 241 -23.36 0.70 -8.79
CA THR A 241 -24.62 0.52 -8.07
C THR A 241 -24.34 -0.25 -6.80
N TYR A 242 -24.81 0.28 -5.68
CA TYR A 242 -24.70 -0.36 -4.38
C TYR A 242 -26.04 -0.97 -3.97
N ALA A 243 -25.99 -2.10 -3.27
CA ALA A 243 -27.19 -2.73 -2.75
C ALA A 243 -27.94 -1.80 -1.77
N ASN A 244 -29.25 -1.66 -1.96
CA ASN A 244 -30.11 -1.18 -0.89
C ASN A 244 -30.29 -2.30 0.14
N GLY A 245 -29.75 -2.13 1.35
CA GLY A 245 -29.74 -3.17 2.40
C GLY A 245 -28.62 -4.21 2.31
N GLY A 246 -27.77 -4.20 1.27
CA GLY A 246 -26.61 -5.10 1.15
C GLY A 246 -25.33 -4.56 1.79
N TRP A 247 -25.47 -3.83 2.91
CA TRP A 247 -24.38 -3.42 3.80
C TRP A 247 -23.31 -2.54 3.15
N GLY A 248 -23.67 -1.82 2.10
CA GLY A 248 -22.74 -0.91 1.43
C GLY A 248 -21.97 -1.52 0.26
N ASN A 249 -22.18 -2.79 -0.07
CA ASN A 249 -21.46 -3.48 -1.15
C ASN A 249 -21.94 -3.05 -2.54
N VAL A 250 -21.02 -3.04 -3.51
CA VAL A 250 -21.31 -2.83 -4.95
C VAL A 250 -22.02 -4.08 -5.47
N THR A 251 -23.20 -3.94 -6.08
CA THR A 251 -23.96 -5.03 -6.73
C THR A 251 -23.90 -4.98 -8.24
N LEU A 252 -23.53 -3.84 -8.82
CA LEU A 252 -23.32 -3.71 -10.25
C LEU A 252 -22.18 -2.74 -10.47
N PHE A 253 -21.20 -3.18 -11.25
CA PHE A 253 -20.17 -2.32 -11.82
C PHE A 253 -20.41 -2.26 -13.32
N GLU A 254 -20.61 -1.07 -13.84
CA GLU A 254 -20.83 -0.81 -15.26
C GLU A 254 -19.68 0.05 -15.78
N GLN A 255 -19.23 -0.23 -16.99
CA GLN A 255 -18.24 0.58 -17.70
C GLN A 255 -18.68 0.76 -19.15
N ASP A 256 -18.47 1.96 -19.66
CA ASP A 256 -18.65 2.32 -21.05
C ASP A 256 -17.39 3.08 -21.48
N HIS A 257 -16.74 2.62 -22.55
CA HIS A 257 -15.37 3.03 -22.92
C HIS A 257 -15.32 4.14 -23.97
N ASP A 258 -16.48 4.55 -24.48
CA ASP A 258 -16.61 5.56 -25.52
C ASP A 258 -17.76 6.55 -25.29
N SER A 259 -18.53 6.37 -24.22
CA SER A 259 -19.68 7.22 -23.88
C SER A 259 -20.05 7.15 -22.40
N ALA A 260 -21.22 7.69 -22.05
CA ALA A 260 -21.80 7.51 -20.73
C ALA A 260 -22.40 6.11 -20.60
N VAL A 261 -22.38 5.54 -19.39
CA VAL A 261 -23.03 4.27 -19.11
C VAL A 261 -24.52 4.38 -19.43
N GLY A 262 -25.02 3.49 -20.28
CA GLY A 262 -26.42 3.41 -20.69
C GLY A 262 -26.73 4.09 -22.04
N THR A 263 -25.74 4.72 -22.69
CA THR A 263 -25.91 5.28 -24.04
C THR A 263 -25.26 4.45 -25.16
N GLY A 264 -24.38 3.51 -24.83
CA GLY A 264 -23.63 2.68 -25.78
C GLY A 264 -23.49 1.21 -25.36
N SER A 265 -22.38 0.59 -25.79
CA SER A 265 -22.05 -0.80 -25.44
C SER A 265 -21.43 -0.87 -24.05
N ALA A 266 -22.28 -0.79 -23.02
CA ALA A 266 -21.82 -0.92 -21.65
C ALA A 266 -21.48 -2.38 -21.30
N TYR A 267 -20.31 -2.60 -20.73
CA TYR A 267 -19.96 -3.87 -20.08
C TYR A 267 -20.36 -3.78 -18.62
N SER A 268 -21.06 -4.79 -18.11
CA SER A 268 -21.45 -4.83 -16.71
C SER A 268 -21.01 -6.12 -16.04
N VAL A 269 -20.63 -6.01 -14.78
CA VAL A 269 -20.39 -7.13 -13.88
C VAL A 269 -21.31 -6.98 -12.68
N ALA A 270 -22.23 -7.94 -12.50
CA ALA A 270 -23.11 -7.96 -11.35
C ALA A 270 -22.48 -8.78 -10.22
N TYR A 271 -22.74 -8.39 -8.98
CA TYR A 271 -22.24 -9.06 -7.79
C TYR A 271 -23.38 -9.42 -6.86
N SER A 272 -23.43 -10.71 -6.50
CA SER A 272 -24.33 -11.20 -5.45
C SER A 272 -23.54 -11.50 -4.19
N TYR A 273 -24.14 -11.21 -3.04
CA TYR A 273 -23.57 -11.44 -1.73
C TYR A 273 -24.54 -12.26 -0.88
N ALA A 274 -23.99 -13.16 -0.08
CA ALA A 274 -24.75 -13.98 0.85
C ALA A 274 -24.27 -13.73 2.28
N LYS A 275 -25.22 -13.72 3.21
CA LYS A 275 -24.92 -13.84 4.64
C LYS A 275 -24.49 -15.28 4.93
N ALA A 276 -23.30 -15.44 5.47
CA ALA A 276 -22.80 -16.72 5.95
C ALA A 276 -22.83 -16.75 7.48
N THR A 277 -23.39 -17.83 8.03
CA THR A 277 -23.44 -18.10 9.47
C THR A 277 -22.91 -19.50 9.76
N PRO A 278 -21.60 -19.74 9.51
CA PRO A 278 -20.98 -21.04 9.73
C PRO A 278 -21.04 -21.47 11.19
N THR A 279 -21.25 -22.76 11.45
CA THR A 279 -21.17 -23.33 12.80
C THR A 279 -19.76 -23.17 13.35
N GLY A 280 -19.61 -22.56 14.52
CA GLY A 280 -18.29 -22.32 15.14
C GLY A 280 -17.41 -21.29 14.40
N GLY A 281 -17.95 -20.59 13.39
CA GLY A 281 -17.23 -19.58 12.62
C GLY A 281 -17.79 -18.17 12.75
N ARG A 282 -17.14 -17.21 12.09
CA ARG A 282 -17.57 -15.81 12.10
C ARG A 282 -18.77 -15.61 11.16
N ARG A 283 -19.80 -14.91 11.65
CA ARG A 283 -20.88 -14.38 10.80
C ARG A 283 -20.33 -13.31 9.86
N THR A 284 -20.50 -13.48 8.56
CA THR A 284 -19.93 -12.58 7.54
C THR A 284 -20.88 -12.36 6.38
N ILE A 285 -20.65 -11.31 5.62
CA ILE A 285 -21.22 -11.11 4.28
C ILE A 285 -20.08 -11.37 3.29
N ARG A 286 -20.32 -12.25 2.32
CA ARG A 286 -19.30 -12.60 1.32
C ARG A 286 -19.94 -12.72 -0.06
N ARG A 287 -19.16 -12.40 -1.10
CA ARG A 287 -19.62 -12.48 -2.49
C ARG A 287 -19.85 -13.94 -2.86
N SER A 288 -21.01 -14.27 -3.40
CA SER A 288 -21.37 -15.63 -3.84
C SER A 288 -21.25 -15.80 -5.34
N THR A 289 -21.47 -14.72 -6.11
CA THR A 289 -21.51 -14.78 -7.57
C THR A 289 -20.99 -13.48 -8.17
N MET A 290 -20.30 -13.58 -9.30
CA MET A 290 -20.03 -12.50 -10.24
C MET A 290 -20.68 -12.87 -11.59
N THR A 291 -21.67 -12.10 -12.05
CA THR A 291 -22.24 -12.30 -13.39
C THR A 291 -21.46 -11.44 -14.38
N MET A 292 -20.83 -12.07 -15.34
CA MET A 292 -19.96 -11.43 -16.34
C MET A 292 -20.80 -10.77 -17.46
N PRO A 293 -20.20 -9.90 -18.31
CA PRO A 293 -20.94 -9.20 -19.36
C PRO A 293 -21.61 -10.13 -20.40
N ASP A 294 -21.08 -11.34 -20.57
CA ASP A 294 -21.66 -12.38 -21.44
C ASP A 294 -22.82 -13.15 -20.79
N GLY A 295 -23.25 -12.73 -19.59
CA GLY A 295 -24.32 -13.32 -18.82
C GLY A 295 -23.92 -14.58 -18.05
N LYS A 296 -22.66 -15.02 -18.12
CA LYS A 296 -22.22 -16.20 -17.37
C LYS A 296 -21.94 -15.88 -15.91
N ASP A 297 -22.36 -16.78 -15.05
CA ASP A 297 -22.13 -16.68 -13.61
C ASP A 297 -20.82 -17.34 -13.21
N VAL A 298 -19.97 -16.55 -12.55
CA VAL A 298 -18.79 -17.01 -11.83
C VAL A 298 -19.15 -17.15 -10.35
N GLY A 299 -19.39 -18.39 -9.91
CA GLY A 299 -19.64 -18.73 -8.52
C GLY A 299 -18.37 -18.68 -7.68
N ILE A 300 -18.46 -18.10 -6.49
CA ILE A 300 -17.41 -18.04 -5.47
C ILE A 300 -17.85 -18.92 -4.30
N ASN A 301 -17.20 -20.07 -4.16
CA ASN A 301 -17.64 -21.11 -3.24
C ASN A 301 -16.80 -21.14 -1.96
N TYR A 302 -17.46 -21.46 -0.86
CA TYR A 302 -16.88 -21.54 0.48
C TYR A 302 -17.39 -22.83 1.12
N LEU A 303 -16.63 -23.92 1.02
CA LEU A 303 -17.08 -25.22 1.47
C LEU A 303 -16.89 -25.37 2.99
N SER A 304 -17.86 -26.05 3.62
CA SER A 304 -17.79 -26.50 5.01
C SER A 304 -17.45 -27.99 5.12
N THR A 305 -17.22 -28.65 3.98
CA THR A 305 -16.99 -30.10 3.84
C THR A 305 -15.61 -30.35 3.25
N GLY A 306 -15.10 -31.58 3.36
CA GLY A 306 -13.77 -31.93 2.85
C GLY A 306 -12.62 -31.56 3.77
N ASN A 307 -12.86 -31.53 5.09
CA ASN A 307 -11.86 -31.20 6.13
C ASN A 307 -11.20 -29.82 5.92
N THR A 308 -12.00 -28.84 5.49
CA THR A 308 -11.58 -27.45 5.34
C THR A 308 -12.25 -26.55 6.37
N LEU A 309 -11.61 -25.42 6.67
CA LEU A 309 -12.15 -24.34 7.49
C LEU A 309 -12.65 -23.15 6.65
N ASP A 310 -12.77 -23.33 5.35
CA ASP A 310 -13.04 -22.26 4.38
C ASP A 310 -14.36 -21.52 4.66
N ASP A 311 -15.43 -22.25 4.96
CA ASP A 311 -16.69 -21.63 5.34
C ASP A 311 -16.57 -20.82 6.64
N ALA A 312 -15.96 -21.40 7.68
CA ALA A 312 -15.81 -20.79 9.00
C ALA A 312 -14.92 -19.54 9.01
N LEU A 313 -13.88 -19.53 8.15
CA LEU A 313 -12.90 -18.45 8.01
C LEU A 313 -13.17 -17.53 6.81
N SER A 314 -14.22 -17.81 6.03
CA SER A 314 -14.57 -17.07 4.81
C SER A 314 -13.46 -17.06 3.74
N ARG A 315 -12.80 -18.21 3.53
CA ARG A 315 -11.79 -18.41 2.48
C ARG A 315 -12.45 -19.02 1.23
N VAL A 316 -12.09 -18.55 0.05
CA VAL A 316 -12.66 -19.06 -1.20
C VAL A 316 -12.11 -20.47 -1.45
N THR A 317 -12.95 -21.49 -1.40
CA THR A 317 -12.55 -22.87 -1.72
C THR A 317 -12.36 -23.04 -3.22
N SER A 318 -13.31 -22.53 -4.02
CA SER A 318 -13.25 -22.65 -5.46
C SER A 318 -13.94 -21.49 -6.17
N VAL A 319 -13.54 -21.28 -7.41
CA VAL A 319 -14.18 -20.37 -8.36
C VAL A 319 -14.70 -21.23 -9.51
N ASN A 320 -15.98 -21.08 -9.81
CA ASN A 320 -16.68 -21.92 -10.79
C ASN A 320 -17.33 -21.04 -11.86
N LEU A 321 -17.20 -21.40 -13.12
CA LEU A 321 -18.00 -20.84 -14.20
C LEU A 321 -19.21 -21.77 -14.42
N SER A 322 -20.38 -21.34 -13.97
CA SER A 322 -21.56 -22.21 -13.85
C SER A 322 -21.21 -23.50 -13.09
N THR A 323 -21.30 -24.67 -13.73
CA THR A 323 -20.97 -25.97 -13.10
C THR A 323 -19.49 -26.36 -13.24
N THR A 324 -18.71 -25.65 -14.04
CA THR A 324 -17.30 -25.96 -14.29
C THR A 324 -16.43 -25.29 -13.24
N THR A 325 -15.65 -26.06 -12.48
CA THR A 325 -14.63 -25.49 -11.59
C THR A 325 -13.50 -24.91 -12.43
N LEU A 326 -13.18 -23.63 -12.23
CA LEU A 326 -12.06 -22.96 -12.89
C LEU A 326 -10.80 -23.04 -12.01
N ALA A 327 -10.97 -22.76 -10.72
CA ALA A 327 -9.89 -22.75 -9.76
C ALA A 327 -10.32 -23.36 -8.41
N THR A 328 -9.41 -24.09 -7.77
CA THR A 328 -9.55 -24.57 -6.38
C THR A 328 -8.37 -24.09 -5.55
N TYR A 329 -8.60 -23.68 -4.32
CA TYR A 329 -7.60 -23.13 -3.42
C TYR A 329 -7.46 -23.97 -2.15
N SER A 330 -6.21 -24.11 -1.69
CA SER A 330 -5.87 -24.77 -0.43
C SER A 330 -5.13 -23.80 0.47
N TYR A 331 -5.41 -23.86 1.77
CA TYR A 331 -4.87 -22.92 2.75
C TYR A 331 -4.21 -23.61 3.94
N ASN A 332 -3.18 -22.98 4.50
CA ASN A 332 -2.63 -23.26 5.82
C ASN A 332 -3.04 -22.15 6.80
N GLY A 333 -3.38 -22.51 8.03
CA GLY A 333 -3.79 -21.54 9.05
C GLY A 333 -4.99 -20.67 8.63
N VAL A 334 -4.93 -19.37 8.92
CA VAL A 334 -6.09 -18.47 8.74
C VAL A 334 -6.29 -18.01 7.30
N ALA A 335 -5.22 -17.77 6.54
CA ALA A 335 -5.31 -17.18 5.20
C ALA A 335 -4.18 -17.56 4.24
N THR A 336 -3.22 -18.36 4.69
CA THR A 336 -2.00 -18.63 3.94
C THR A 336 -2.31 -19.54 2.77
N LEU A 337 -2.27 -19.03 1.53
CA LEU A 337 -2.50 -19.84 0.34
C LEU A 337 -1.32 -20.78 0.10
N VAL A 338 -1.60 -22.08 0.04
CA VAL A 338 -0.60 -23.14 -0.11
C VAL A 338 -0.87 -24.07 -1.29
N GLY A 339 -1.94 -23.84 -2.04
CA GLY A 339 -2.16 -24.55 -3.29
C GLY A 339 -3.22 -23.90 -4.16
N VAL A 340 -3.02 -24.02 -5.47
CA VAL A 340 -3.96 -23.60 -6.50
C VAL A 340 -4.02 -24.70 -7.55
N THR A 341 -5.22 -25.13 -7.91
CA THR A 341 -5.48 -25.96 -9.09
C THR A 341 -6.30 -25.15 -10.06
N LEU A 342 -5.83 -25.02 -11.30
CA LEU A 342 -6.54 -24.41 -12.43
C LEU A 342 -6.98 -25.54 -13.37
N ASP A 343 -8.22 -25.98 -13.24
CA ASP A 343 -8.71 -27.20 -13.90
C ASP A 343 -8.74 -27.04 -15.43
N GLU A 344 -9.21 -25.90 -15.93
CA GLU A 344 -9.29 -25.62 -17.37
C GLU A 344 -7.91 -25.47 -18.01
N ALA A 345 -6.99 -24.79 -17.34
CA ALA A 345 -5.60 -24.67 -17.81
C ALA A 345 -4.80 -25.98 -17.65
N GLY A 346 -5.34 -26.96 -16.90
CA GLY A 346 -4.64 -28.18 -16.54
C GLY A 346 -3.33 -27.87 -15.83
N ALA A 347 -3.33 -26.92 -14.89
CA ALA A 347 -2.13 -26.46 -14.20
C ALA A 347 -2.37 -26.42 -12.69
N SER A 348 -1.36 -26.77 -11.89
CA SER A 348 -1.46 -26.64 -10.44
C SER A 348 -0.15 -26.21 -9.82
N TRP A 349 -0.26 -25.60 -8.65
CA TRP A 349 0.83 -25.25 -7.77
C TRP A 349 0.48 -25.70 -6.35
N THR A 350 1.47 -26.18 -5.61
CA THR A 350 1.35 -26.47 -4.19
C THR A 350 2.66 -26.15 -3.47
N ALA A 351 2.53 -25.58 -2.28
CA ALA A 351 3.60 -25.42 -1.31
C ALA A 351 3.75 -26.64 -0.39
N ALA A 352 2.76 -27.53 -0.35
CA ALA A 352 2.78 -28.73 0.47
C ALA A 352 3.78 -29.76 -0.07
N GLY A 353 4.50 -30.41 0.84
CA GLY A 353 5.37 -31.54 0.56
C GLY A 353 4.59 -32.85 0.42
N ALA A 354 5.33 -33.95 0.21
CA ALA A 354 4.73 -35.28 0.04
C ALA A 354 4.09 -35.86 1.33
N SER A 355 4.42 -35.31 2.49
CA SER A 355 3.89 -35.75 3.79
C SER A 355 2.90 -34.72 4.35
N ALA A 356 1.87 -35.20 5.05
CA ALA A 356 0.89 -34.34 5.69
C ALA A 356 1.57 -33.35 6.66
N GLY A 357 1.19 -32.07 6.60
CA GLY A 357 1.78 -31.00 7.42
C GLY A 357 3.16 -30.53 6.97
N SER A 358 3.74 -31.11 5.92
CA SER A 358 4.99 -30.61 5.32
C SER A 358 4.70 -29.50 4.31
N TYR A 359 5.46 -28.40 4.37
CA TYR A 359 5.36 -27.27 3.44
C TYR A 359 6.73 -26.91 2.87
N THR A 360 7.26 -27.73 1.98
CA THR A 360 8.63 -27.59 1.44
C THR A 360 8.81 -26.40 0.50
N GLY A 361 7.72 -25.81 0.01
CA GLY A 361 7.78 -24.58 -0.78
C GLY A 361 8.03 -23.33 0.05
N TRP A 362 8.00 -23.43 1.38
CA TRP A 362 8.05 -22.31 2.32
C TRP A 362 9.15 -22.57 3.35
N ASP A 363 9.80 -21.50 3.82
CA ASP A 363 10.70 -21.61 4.97
C ASP A 363 9.94 -21.50 6.31
N THR A 364 10.68 -21.62 7.42
CA THR A 364 10.12 -21.54 8.78
C THR A 364 9.53 -20.19 9.16
N PHE A 365 9.76 -19.15 8.34
CA PHE A 365 9.24 -17.80 8.54
C PHE A 365 8.03 -17.52 7.65
N ASN A 366 7.44 -18.56 7.06
CA ASN A 366 6.33 -18.47 6.13
C ASN A 366 6.67 -17.68 4.85
N ARG A 367 7.92 -17.75 4.38
CA ARG A 367 8.33 -17.11 3.13
C ARG A 367 8.46 -18.16 2.01
N PRO A 368 7.98 -17.88 0.78
CA PRO A 368 8.13 -18.81 -0.34
C PRO A 368 9.59 -19.02 -0.73
N VAL A 369 10.08 -20.25 -0.69
CA VAL A 369 11.42 -20.65 -1.18
C VAL A 369 11.35 -21.42 -2.50
N ALA A 370 10.19 -21.95 -2.86
CA ALA A 370 9.97 -22.58 -4.15
C ALA A 370 8.56 -22.31 -4.68
N HIS A 371 8.46 -22.02 -5.97
CA HIS A 371 7.21 -21.79 -6.68
C HIS A 371 7.24 -22.54 -8.01
N THR A 372 6.62 -23.73 -8.02
CA THR A 372 6.63 -24.64 -9.18
C THR A 372 5.22 -24.94 -9.65
N TRP A 373 4.92 -24.55 -10.89
CA TRP A 373 3.68 -24.90 -11.56
C TRP A 373 3.88 -26.17 -12.38
N VAL A 374 2.99 -27.13 -12.22
CA VAL A 374 3.01 -28.42 -12.92
C VAL A 374 1.78 -28.57 -13.80
N LYS A 375 1.92 -29.31 -14.89
CA LYS A 375 0.78 -29.71 -15.70
C LYS A 375 0.01 -30.81 -14.97
N SER A 376 -1.30 -30.63 -14.79
CA SER A 376 -2.18 -31.58 -14.13
C SER A 376 -2.09 -32.97 -14.78
N GLY A 377 -1.93 -34.01 -13.97
CA GLY A 377 -1.78 -35.39 -14.43
C GLY A 377 -0.42 -35.73 -15.08
N ALA A 378 0.55 -34.81 -15.07
CA ALA A 378 1.88 -35.03 -15.63
C ALA A 378 2.98 -34.64 -14.62
N THR A 379 4.18 -35.20 -14.82
CA THR A 379 5.39 -34.79 -14.08
C THR A 379 6.06 -33.55 -14.68
N ALA A 380 5.58 -33.08 -15.83
CA ALA A 380 6.13 -31.94 -16.55
C ALA A 380 5.86 -30.63 -15.79
N ARG A 381 6.93 -29.89 -15.52
CA ARG A 381 6.88 -28.55 -14.95
C ARG A 381 6.56 -27.55 -16.06
N LEU A 382 5.54 -26.73 -15.85
CA LEU A 382 5.25 -25.56 -16.69
C LEU A 382 6.18 -24.41 -16.34
N TYR A 383 6.45 -24.25 -15.05
CA TYR A 383 7.36 -23.25 -14.50
C TYR A 383 7.97 -23.75 -13.20
N ALA A 384 9.22 -23.38 -12.92
CA ALA A 384 9.85 -23.62 -11.64
C ALA A 384 10.78 -22.47 -11.27
N GLY A 385 10.52 -21.85 -10.13
CA GLY A 385 11.38 -20.84 -9.51
C GLY A 385 11.81 -21.26 -8.12
N THR A 386 13.07 -21.03 -7.79
CA THR A 386 13.59 -21.08 -6.43
C THR A 386 13.86 -19.66 -5.98
N ILE A 387 13.44 -19.32 -4.77
CA ILE A 387 13.66 -18.02 -4.16
C ILE A 387 14.64 -18.23 -3.01
N THR A 388 15.77 -17.55 -3.07
CA THR A 388 16.74 -17.51 -2.00
C THR A 388 16.63 -16.19 -1.26
N TYR A 389 16.52 -16.26 0.06
CA TYR A 389 16.60 -15.08 0.91
C TYR A 389 18.03 -14.95 1.38
N GLY A 390 18.67 -13.84 1.02
CA GLY A 390 20.01 -13.54 1.52
C GLY A 390 19.99 -13.27 3.02
N SER A 391 20.96 -13.83 3.72
CA SER A 391 21.52 -13.26 4.94
C SER A 391 22.96 -12.88 4.60
N ARG A 392 23.42 -11.67 4.91
CA ARG A 392 24.83 -11.31 4.75
C ARG A 392 25.63 -12.27 5.65
N SER A 393 26.49 -13.09 5.04
CA SER A 393 27.56 -13.75 5.80
C SER A 393 28.48 -12.63 6.29
N GLU A 394 28.61 -12.49 7.60
CA GLU A 394 29.63 -11.63 8.22
C GLU A 394 31.03 -11.99 7.74
#